data_AF-A0A933IUW5-F1
#
_entry.id   AF-A0A933IUW5-F1
#
_cell.length_a   1.000
_cell.length_b   1.000
_cell.length_c   1.000
_cell.angle_alpha   90.00
_cell.angle_beta   90.00
_cell.angle_gamma   90.00
#
_symmetry.space_group_name_H-M   'P 1'
#
loop_
_entity.id
_entity.type
_entity.pdbx_description
1 polymer ?
#
loop_
_entity_poly.entity_id
_entity_poly.type
_entity_poly.pdbx_seq_one_letter_code
_entity_poly.pdbx_strand_id
1 'polypeptide(L)' 'MTIVYLIQSVAHPDRRYVDLTQDLKQSMTDHNSGGITDTASRAPWKCVVAVAFEDAQKAIEFEAFLDSHTGRAFAETHFF' A
#
# COMPACT_ATOMS: atom_id res chain seq x y z
N MET A 1 -10.08 -2.29 13.02
CA MET A 1 -8.80 -1.57 12.86
C MET A 1 -8.66 -1.22 11.39
N THR A 2 -8.15 -0.03 11.09
CA THR A 2 -7.87 0.39 9.71
C THR A 2 -6.38 0.20 9.46
N ILE A 3 -6.02 -0.41 8.34
CA ILE A 3 -4.64 -0.75 8.01
C ILE A 3 -4.22 0.11 6.84
N VAL A 4 -3.12 0.84 6.98
CA VAL A 4 -2.41 1.46 5.85
C VAL A 4 -1.32 0.49 5.43
N TYR A 5 -1.24 0.18 4.14
CA TYR A 5 -0.29 -0.80 3.62
C TYR A 5 0.40 -0.30 2.37
N LEU A 6 1.66 -0.69 2.22
CA LEU A 6 2.52 -0.35 1.10
C LEU A 6 2.85 -1.63 0.34
N ILE A 7 2.60 -1.63 -0.96
CA ILE A 7 2.90 -2.76 -1.83
C ILE A 7 3.92 -2.39 -2.90
N GLN A 8 4.71 -3.36 -3.32
CA GLN A 8 5.69 -3.22 -4.39
C GLN A 8 5.50 -4.37 -5.38
N SER A 9 5.55 -4.05 -6.67
CA SER A 9 5.53 -5.08 -7.71
C SER A 9 6.83 -5.88 -7.66
N VAL A 10 6.70 -7.20 -7.74
CA VAL A 10 7.84 -8.11 -7.82
C VAL A 10 8.48 -8.06 -9.21
N ALA A 11 7.65 -7.91 -10.26
CA ALA A 11 8.12 -7.84 -11.64
C ALA A 11 8.68 -6.46 -12.00
N HIS A 12 8.19 -5.41 -11.35
CA HIS A 12 8.57 -4.02 -11.63
C HIS A 12 8.85 -3.28 -10.31
N PRO A 13 10.05 -3.40 -9.72
CA PRO A 13 10.35 -2.85 -8.39
C PRO A 13 10.19 -1.33 -8.25
N ASP A 14 10.19 -0.59 -9.36
CA ASP A 14 9.88 0.84 -9.44
C ASP A 14 8.39 1.16 -9.21
N ARG A 15 7.52 0.15 -9.27
CA ARG A 15 6.07 0.28 -9.09
C ARG A 15 5.69 -0.04 -7.66
N ARG A 16 5.18 0.98 -6.99
CA ARG A 16 4.82 0.98 -5.57
C ARG A 16 3.45 1.65 -5.42
N TYR A 17 2.68 1.19 -4.45
CA TYR A 17 1.39 1.77 -4.09
C TYR A 17 1.25 1.85 -2.56
N VAL A 18 0.47 2.82 -2.12
CA VAL A 18 0.00 2.97 -0.75
C VAL A 18 -1.52 2.94 -0.81
N ASP A 19 -2.15 2.23 0.11
CA ASP A 19 -3.60 2.19 0.21
C ASP A 19 -4.03 1.84 1.65
N LEU A 20 -5.33 1.90 1.92
CA LEU A 20 -5.94 1.58 3.20
C LEU A 20 -6.99 0.47 3.06
N THR A 21 -7.12 -0.36 4.09
CA THR A 21 -8.08 -1.48 4.10
C THR A 21 -8.48 -1.86 5.52
N GLN A 22 -9.56 -2.63 5.63
CA GLN A 22 -9.92 -3.34 6.86
C GLN A 22 -9.55 -4.83 6.81
N ASP A 23 -9.22 -5.36 5.61
CA ASP A 23 -8.80 -6.74 5.39
C ASP A 23 -7.62 -6.78 4.42
N LEU A 24 -6.40 -6.80 4.99
CA LEU A 24 -5.16 -6.85 4.23
C LEU A 24 -5.04 -8.12 3.38
N LYS A 25 -5.58 -9.24 3.84
CA LYS A 25 -5.45 -10.52 3.14
C LYS A 25 -6.30 -10.51 1.87
N GLN A 26 -7.54 -10.01 1.98
CA GLN A 26 -8.42 -9.84 0.83
C GLN A 26 -7.81 -8.84 -0.16
N SER A 27 -7.39 -7.65 0.29
CA SER A 27 -6.76 -6.65 -0.58
C SER A 27 -5.55 -7.18 -1.35
N MET A 28 -4.66 -7.93 -0.69
CA MET A 28 -3.50 -8.55 -1.36
C MET A 28 -3.91 -9.62 -2.39
N THR A 29 -5.03 -10.32 -2.16
CA THR A 29 -5.59 -11.29 -3.11
C THR A 29 -6.16 -10.57 -4.33
N ASP A 30 -6.88 -9.47 -4.12
CA ASP A 30 -7.48 -8.68 -5.19
C ASP A 30 -6.43 -8.04 -6.11
N HIS A 31 -5.37 -7.46 -5.54
CA HIS A 31 -4.24 -6.94 -6.32
C HIS A 31 -3.56 -8.01 -7.18
N ASN A 32 -3.41 -9.22 -6.65
CA ASN A 32 -2.67 -10.30 -7.31
C ASN A 32 -3.52 -11.13 -8.27
N SER A 33 -4.84 -11.12 -8.12
CA SER A 33 -5.78 -11.77 -9.05
C SER A 33 -6.08 -10.93 -10.29
N GLY A 34 -5.62 -9.67 -10.32
CA GLY A 34 -5.91 -8.74 -11.40
C GLY A 34 -7.29 -8.09 -11.28
N GLY A 35 -7.95 -8.19 -10.11
CA GLY A 35 -9.27 -7.60 -9.87
C GLY A 35 -9.27 -6.06 -9.82
N ILE A 36 -8.10 -5.44 -9.64
CA ILE A 36 -7.90 -3.99 -9.66
C ILE A 36 -7.20 -3.59 -10.96
N THR A 37 -7.95 -3.01 -11.90
CA THR A 37 -7.49 -2.65 -13.26
C THR A 37 -6.16 -1.90 -13.27
N ASP A 38 -5.98 -0.94 -12.36
CA ASP A 38 -4.78 -0.08 -12.31
C ASP A 38 -3.52 -0.81 -11.83
N THR A 39 -3.67 -1.89 -11.06
CA THR A 39 -2.55 -2.67 -10.50
C THR A 39 -2.36 -4.02 -11.17
N ALA A 40 -3.37 -4.50 -11.92
CA ALA A 40 -3.38 -5.82 -12.56
C ALA A 40 -2.18 -6.04 -13.50
N SER A 41 -1.81 -5.03 -14.30
CA SER A 41 -0.73 -5.13 -15.29
C SER A 41 0.67 -5.31 -14.69
N ARG A 42 0.82 -5.09 -13.38
CA ARG A 42 2.11 -5.10 -12.68
C ARG A 42 2.13 -6.11 -11.53
N ALA A 43 1.13 -6.97 -11.44
CA ALA A 43 1.17 -8.13 -10.56
C ALA A 43 2.34 -9.07 -10.97
N PRO A 44 2.92 -9.86 -10.03
CA PRO A 44 2.50 -9.98 -8.64
C PRO A 44 3.05 -8.86 -7.75
N TRP A 45 2.29 -8.55 -6.70
CA TRP A 45 2.54 -7.57 -5.65
C TRP A 45 2.91 -8.26 -4.35
N LYS A 46 3.94 -7.74 -3.68
CA LYS A 46 4.28 -8.09 -2.30
C LYS A 46 3.88 -6.93 -1.37
N CYS A 47 3.37 -7.27 -0.19
CA CYS A 47 3.22 -6.31 0.90
C CYS A 47 4.60 -6.05 1.51
N VAL A 48 5.01 -4.79 1.56
CA VAL A 48 6.30 -4.37 2.10
C VAL A 48 6.15 -3.96 3.56
N VAL A 49 5.14 -3.15 3.85
CA VAL A 49 4.81 -2.65 5.20
C VAL A 49 3.29 -2.60 5.36
N ALA A 50 2.81 -2.93 6.56
CA ALA A 50 1.43 -2.71 6.95
C ALA A 50 1.38 -2.17 8.39
N VAL A 51 0.62 -1.09 8.60
CA VAL A 51 0.47 -0.42 9.89
C VAL A 51 -1.01 -0.38 10.24
N ALA A 52 -1.37 -1.03 11.35
CA ALA A 52 -2.74 -1.05 11.84
C ALA A 52 -2.97 0.08 12.84
N PHE A 53 -4.04 0.84 12.61
CA PHE A 53 -4.51 1.91 13.48
C PHE A 53 -5.84 1.51 14.12
N GLU A 54 -5.97 1.81 15.41
CA GLU A 54 -7.25 1.71 16.11
C GLU A 54 -8.19 2.86 15.68
N ASP A 55 -7.65 4.07 15.60
CA ASP A 55 -8.36 5.26 15.09
C ASP A 55 -8.29 5.30 13.55
N ALA A 56 -9.44 5.17 12.90
CA ALA A 56 -9.55 5.21 11.44
C ALA A 56 -9.13 6.57 10.86
N GLN A 57 -9.36 7.68 11.58
CA GLN A 57 -8.96 9.00 11.12
C GLN A 57 -7.43 9.12 11.06
N LYS A 58 -6.72 8.51 12.02
CA LYS A 58 -5.26 8.48 12.02
C LYS A 58 -4.70 7.66 10.85
N ALA A 59 -5.35 6.57 10.46
CA ALA A 59 -4.98 5.83 9.27
C ALA A 59 -5.12 6.69 8.00
N ILE A 60 -6.24 7.42 7.86
CA ILE A 60 -6.49 8.30 6.70
C ILE A 60 -5.45 9.43 6.64
N GLU A 61 -5.17 10.09 7.78
CA GLU A 61 -4.13 11.12 7.86
C GLU A 61 -2.74 10.58 7.50
N PHE A 62 -2.43 9.35 7.92
CA PHE A 62 -1.15 8.72 7.62
C PHE A 62 -1.02 8.32 6.15
N GLU A 63 -2.06 7.76 5.55
CA GLU A 63 -2.09 7.45 4.11
C GLU A 63 -1.93 8.73 3.27
N ALA A 64 -2.68 9.79 3.58
CA ALA A 64 -2.55 11.08 2.92
C ALA A 64 -1.15 11.70 3.12
N PHE A 65 -0.54 11.51 4.29
CA PHE A 65 0.85 11.91 4.52
C PHE A 65 1.80 11.15 3.60
N LEU A 66 1.69 9.82 3.50
CA LEU A 66 2.53 9.00 2.62
C LEU A 66 2.39 9.37 1.14
N ASP A 67 1.26 9.91 0.74
CA ASP A 67 1.02 10.40 -0.62
C ASP A 67 1.60 11.79 -0.91
N SER A 68 1.96 12.54 0.12
CA SER A 68 2.65 13.83 -0.01
C SER A 68 4.09 13.67 -0.54
N HIS A 69 4.69 14.76 -1.02
CA HIS A 69 6.09 14.72 -1.48
C HIS A 69 7.07 14.24 -0.40
N THR A 70 6.93 14.77 0.81
CA THR A 70 7.75 14.38 1.96
C THR A 70 7.48 12.94 2.40
N GLY A 71 6.21 12.53 2.41
CA GLY A 71 5.84 11.15 2.76
C GLY A 71 6.35 10.13 1.76
N ARG A 72 6.32 10.43 0.47
CA ARG A 72 6.92 9.59 -0.57
C ARG A 72 8.43 9.45 -0.38
N ALA A 73 9.14 10.54 -0.09
CA ALA A 73 10.58 10.49 0.21
C ALA A 73 10.88 9.68 1.49
N PHE A 74 10.03 9.81 2.51
CA PHE A 74 10.12 9.02 3.73
C PHE A 74 9.93 7.52 3.44
N ALA A 75 8.89 7.14 2.71
CA ALA A 75 8.63 5.74 2.35
C ALA A 75 9.76 5.15 1.49
N GLU A 76 10.29 5.93 0.54
CA GLU A 76 11.46 5.55 -0.27
C GLU A 76 12.68 5.22 0.59
N THR A 77 12.94 6.05 1.60
CA THR A 77 14.15 5.95 2.41
C THR A 77 14.06 4.81 3.44
N HIS A 78 12.86 4.54 3.95
CA HIS A 78 12.68 3.70 5.13
C HIS A 78 11.97 2.37 4.89
N PHE A 79 11.19 2.24 3.80
CA PHE A 79 10.37 1.05 3.56
C PHE A 79 10.73 0.29 2.29
N PHE A 80 11.12 0.96 1.22
CA PHE A 80 11.30 0.35 -0.11
C PHE A 80 12.74 0.01 -0.51
#